data_AF-A0A9R1XR00-F1
#
_entry.id   AF-A0A9R1XR00-F1
#
_cell.length_a   1.000
_cell.length_b   1.000
_cell.length_c   1.000
_cell.angle_alpha   90.00
_cell.angle_beta   90.00
_cell.angle_gamma   90.00
#
_symmetry.space_group_name_H-M   'P 1'
#
loop_
_entity.id
_entity.type
_entity.pdbx_description
1 polymer ?
#
loop_
_entity_poly.entity_id
_entity_poly.type
_entity_poly.pdbx_seq_one_letter_code
_entity_poly.pdbx_strand_id
1 'polypeptide(L)'
;MGLVFSTMLVYALYKVIKKTKSKRLKERFFKRNGGLLLKQQQATNIHLVEKTILFSSNELEKATNHFNENRILGRGGQGTVYKGMLTD
;
A
#
# COMPACT_ATOMS: atom_id res chain seq x y z
N MET A 1 15.60 -33.61 -15.62
CA MET A 1 15.75 -33.03 -14.26
C MET A 1 16.49 -31.70 -14.25
N GLY A 2 17.72 -31.58 -14.79
CA GLY A 2 18.51 -30.33 -14.73
C GLY A 2 17.86 -29.08 -15.35
N LEU A 3 17.15 -29.20 -16.48
CA LEU A 3 16.44 -28.08 -17.10
C LEU A 3 15.31 -27.52 -16.21
N VAL A 4 14.56 -28.41 -15.56
CA VAL A 4 13.46 -28.03 -14.65
C VAL A 4 14.02 -27.27 -13.45
N PHE A 5 15.12 -27.75 -12.85
CA PHE A 5 15.79 -27.03 -11.77
C PHE A 5 16.33 -25.66 -12.19
N SER A 6 16.91 -25.55 -13.39
CA SER A 6 17.37 -24.28 -13.95
C SER A 6 16.22 -23.28 -14.12
N THR A 7 15.10 -23.69 -14.71
CA THR A 7 13.92 -22.82 -14.86
C THR A 7 13.31 -22.39 -13.53
N MET A 8 13.23 -23.30 -12.55
CA MET A 8 12.79 -22.99 -11.18
C MET A 8 13.70 -21.95 -10.51
N LEU A 9 15.02 -22.10 -10.63
CA LEU A 9 15.99 -21.16 -10.08
C LEU A 9 15.84 -19.76 -10.70
N VAL A 10 15.74 -19.69 -12.03
CA VAL A 10 15.52 -18.42 -12.75
C VAL A 10 14.21 -17.76 -12.30
N TYR A 11 13.12 -18.52 -12.20
CA TYR A 11 11.83 -18.00 -11.73
C TYR A 11 11.89 -17.51 -10.29
N ALA A 12 12.57 -18.22 -9.39
CA ALA A 12 12.76 -17.80 -8.00
C ALA A 12 13.54 -16.49 -7.91
N LEU A 13 14.64 -16.37 -8.65
CA LEU A 13 15.44 -15.13 -8.73
C LEU A 13 14.61 -13.96 -9.26
N TYR A 14 13.86 -14.17 -10.34
CA TYR A 14 12.93 -13.18 -10.88
C TYR A 14 11.91 -12.71 -9.82
N LYS A 15 11.28 -13.65 -9.11
CA LYS A 15 10.29 -13.37 -8.08
C LYS A 15 10.89 -12.55 -6.93
N VAL A 16 12.11 -12.88 -6.50
CA VAL A 16 12.84 -12.12 -5.47
C VAL A 16 13.13 -10.70 -5.94
N ILE A 17 13.68 -10.52 -7.14
CA ILE A 17 13.99 -9.20 -7.69
C ILE A 17 12.71 -8.34 -7.80
N LYS A 18 11.62 -8.91 -8.33
CA LYS A 18 10.32 -8.23 -8.45
C LYS A 18 9.78 -7.79 -7.09
N LYS A 19 9.84 -8.68 -6.09
CA LYS A 19 9.40 -8.38 -4.71
C LYS A 19 10.22 -7.25 -4.09
N THR A 20 11.55 -7.28 -4.25
CA THR A 20 12.45 -6.24 -3.73
C THR A 20 12.22 -4.89 -4.41
N LYS A 21 12.02 -4.86 -5.73
CA LYS A 21 11.69 -3.61 -6.45
C LYS A 21 10.37 -3.00 -5.96
N SER A 22 9.34 -3.82 -5.76
CA SER A 22 8.04 -3.37 -5.24
C SER A 22 8.15 -2.80 -3.82
N LYS A 23 8.86 -3.49 -2.91
CA LYS A 23 9.13 -2.99 -1.56
C LYS A 23 9.84 -1.64 -1.56
N ARG A 24 10.92 -1.49 -2.34
CA ARG A 24 11.66 -0.24 -2.48
C ARG A 24 10.81 0.89 -3.05
N LEU A 25 9.89 0.59 -3.98
CA LEU A 25 8.97 1.58 -4.52
C LEU A 25 7.97 2.05 -3.45
N LYS A 26 7.39 1.11 -2.69
CA LYS A 26 6.48 1.43 -1.57
C LYS A 26 7.16 2.30 -0.51
N GLU A 27 8.41 1.98 -0.15
CA GLU A 27 9.20 2.80 0.78
C GLU A 27 9.50 4.19 0.25
N ARG A 28 9.80 4.33 -1.05
CA ARG A 28 10.00 5.65 -1.68
C ARG A 28 8.74 6.49 -1.63
N PHE A 29 7.58 5.93 -1.98
CA PHE A 29 6.30 6.63 -1.86
C PHE A 29 5.99 6.99 -0.41
N PHE A 30 6.23 6.09 0.54
CA PHE A 30 6.05 6.37 1.96
C PHE A 30 6.88 7.57 2.41
N LYS A 31 8.17 7.62 2.06
CA LYS A 31 9.05 8.75 2.39
C LYS A 31 8.61 10.07 1.72
N ARG A 32 8.24 10.01 0.43
CA ARG A 32 7.81 11.19 -0.34
C ARG A 32 6.46 11.74 0.12
N ASN A 33 5.56 10.89 0.61
CA ASN A 33 4.20 11.28 1.02
C ASN A 33 4.08 11.60 2.52
N GLY A 34 5.19 11.98 3.18
CA GLY A 34 5.16 12.40 4.59
C GLY A 34 5.29 11.28 5.62
N GLY A 35 5.66 10.05 5.22
CA GLY A 35 5.79 8.92 6.15
C GLY A 35 6.87 9.08 7.22
N LEU A 36 7.86 9.96 7.03
CA LEU A 36 8.82 10.31 8.10
C LEU A 36 8.16 11.16 9.19
N LEU A 37 7.30 12.11 8.81
CA LEU A 37 6.52 12.92 9.76
C LEU A 37 5.56 12.03 10.55
N LEU A 38 4.91 11.06 9.88
CA LEU A 38 4.08 10.07 10.55
C LEU A 38 4.86 9.30 11.63
N LYS A 39 6.07 8.81 11.30
CA LYS A 39 6.92 8.10 12.28
C LYS A 39 7.34 8.98 13.45
N GLN A 40 7.67 10.25 13.17
CA GLN A 40 8.04 11.21 14.21
C GLN A 40 6.85 11.49 15.15
N GLN A 41 5.67 11.74 14.59
CA GLN A 41 4.45 11.96 15.36
C GLN A 41 4.09 10.76 16.25
N GLN A 42 4.26 9.54 15.73
CA GLN A 42 4.07 8.33 16.53
C GLN A 42 5.09 8.21 17.68
N ALA A 43 6.34 8.60 17.46
CA ALA A 43 7.39 8.53 18.49
C ALA A 43 7.25 9.60 19.57
N THR A 44 6.72 10.78 19.23
CA THR A 44 6.61 11.92 20.16
C THR A 44 5.32 11.90 20.99
N ASN A 45 4.23 11.31 20.48
CA ASN A 45 2.93 11.43 21.14
C ASN A 45 2.14 10.11 21.08
N ILE A 46 2.19 9.33 22.17
CA ILE A 46 1.51 8.04 22.32
C ILE A 46 -0.03 8.19 22.13
N HIS A 47 -0.63 9.29 22.61
CA HIS A 47 -2.06 9.56 22.40
C HIS A 47 -2.41 9.87 20.93
N LEU A 48 -1.47 10.38 20.14
CA LEU A 48 -1.68 10.59 18.71
C LEU A 48 -1.62 9.28 17.92
N VAL A 49 -0.84 8.30 18.38
CA VAL A 49 -0.83 6.93 17.84
C VAL A 49 -2.21 6.30 18.00
N GLU A 50 -2.82 6.46 19.17
CA GLU A 50 -4.16 5.95 19.47
C GLU A 50 -5.26 6.58 18.60
N LYS A 51 -5.08 7.85 18.21
CA LYS A 51 -6.03 8.58 17.36
C LYS A 51 -5.82 8.38 15.86
N THR A 52 -4.63 7.96 15.44
CA THR A 52 -4.29 7.84 14.01
C THR A 52 -4.67 6.47 13.49
N ILE A 53 -5.68 6.41 12.62
CA ILE A 53 -6.09 5.16 11.97
C ILE A 53 -5.20 4.88 10.77
N LEU A 54 -4.49 3.75 10.77
CA LEU A 54 -3.63 3.32 9.68
C LEU A 54 -4.31 2.24 8.85
N PHE A 55 -4.81 2.61 7.67
CA PHE A 55 -5.36 1.66 6.71
C PHE A 55 -4.28 1.10 5.77
N SER A 56 -4.29 -0.21 5.59
CA SER A 56 -3.55 -0.89 4.54
C SER A 56 -4.21 -0.67 3.16
N SER A 57 -3.43 -0.83 2.11
CA SER A 57 -3.94 -0.76 0.73
C SER A 57 -5.08 -1.74 0.47
N ASN A 58 -5.04 -2.92 1.10
CA ASN A 58 -6.05 -3.97 0.94
C ASN A 58 -7.35 -3.61 1.66
N GLU A 59 -7.29 -2.94 2.81
CA GLU A 59 -8.48 -2.43 3.49
C GLU A 59 -9.15 -1.34 2.68
N LEU A 60 -8.37 -0.41 2.10
CA LEU A 60 -8.91 0.62 1.21
C LEU A 60 -9.52 0.01 -0.06
N GLU A 61 -8.87 -0.99 -0.65
CA GLU A 61 -9.37 -1.71 -1.82
C GLU A 61 -10.69 -2.41 -1.50
N LYS A 62 -10.77 -3.17 -0.41
CA LYS A 62 -12.03 -3.80 0.02
C LYS A 62 -13.11 -2.77 0.33
N ALA A 63 -12.77 -1.72 1.07
CA ALA A 63 -13.73 -0.70 1.47
C ALA A 63 -14.34 0.04 0.28
N THR A 64 -13.58 0.19 -0.81
CA THR A 64 -14.02 0.87 -2.04
C THR A 64 -14.56 -0.08 -3.10
N ASN A 65 -14.67 -1.39 -2.81
CA ASN A 65 -14.96 -2.44 -3.78
C ASN A 65 -14.01 -2.38 -5.00
N HIS A 66 -12.71 -2.46 -4.76
CA HIS A 66 -11.65 -2.40 -5.77
C HIS A 66 -11.64 -1.08 -6.56
N PHE A 67 -11.84 0.05 -5.87
CA PHE A 67 -11.94 1.38 -6.49
C PHE A 67 -13.00 1.46 -7.59
N ASN A 68 -14.18 0.87 -7.33
CA ASN A 68 -15.28 0.84 -8.30
C ASN A 68 -15.77 2.25 -8.67
N GLU A 69 -15.88 2.54 -9.96
CA GLU A 69 -16.30 3.86 -10.45
C GLU A 69 -17.72 4.25 -10.01
N ASN A 70 -18.62 3.27 -9.81
CA ASN A 70 -19.96 3.53 -9.30
C ASN A 70 -19.96 4.01 -7.84
N ARG A 71 -18.82 3.93 -7.15
CA ARG A 71 -18.64 4.46 -5.78
C ARG A 71 -17.97 5.82 -5.76
N ILE A 72 -17.74 6.44 -6.91
CA ILE A 72 -17.18 7.79 -6.99
C ILE A 72 -18.22 8.80 -6.51
N LEU A 73 -17.83 9.61 -5.52
CA LEU A 73 -18.61 10.73 -5.04
C LEU A 73 -18.24 12.03 -5.77
N GLY A 74 -17.03 12.12 -6.32
CA GLY A 74 -16.57 13.27 -7.09
C GLY A 74 -15.16 13.09 -7.67
N ARG A 75 -14.84 13.89 -8.69
CA ARG A 75 -13.51 13.97 -9.33
C ARG A 75 -13.05 15.43 -9.35
N GLY A 76 -11.79 15.69 -9.03
CA GLY A 76 -11.21 17.04 -9.05
C GLY A 76 -9.68 17.02 -9.21
N GLY A 77 -9.04 18.20 -9.20
CA GLY A 77 -7.59 18.34 -9.42
C GLY A 77 -6.71 17.62 -8.39
N GLN A 78 -7.27 17.34 -7.22
CA GLN A 78 -6.59 16.75 -6.07
C GLN A 78 -6.83 15.22 -6.00
N GLY A 79 -7.69 14.69 -6.87
CA GLY A 79 -7.95 13.27 -6.98
C GLY A 79 -9.42 12.91 -7.15
N THR A 80 -9.69 11.61 -7.02
CA THR A 80 -11.04 11.03 -7.06
C THR A 80 -11.45 10.63 -5.65
N VAL A 81 -12.67 11.00 -5.26
CA VAL A 81 -13.23 10.65 -3.95
C VAL A 81 -14.13 9.43 -4.13
N TYR A 82 -13.82 8.35 -3.42
CA TYR A 82 -14.63 7.13 -3.40
C TYR A 82 -15.37 7.00 -2.07
N LYS A 83 -16.61 6.51 -2.11
CA LYS A 83 -17.31 6.03 -0.92
C LYS A 83 -16.63 4.74 -0.46
N GLY A 84 -16.22 4.69 0.81
CA GLY A 84 -15.67 3.51 1.48
C GLY A 84 -16.68 2.89 2.45
N MET A 85 -16.67 1.57 2.60
CA MET A 85 -17.41 0.84 3.64
C MET A 85 -16.42 -0.08 4.35
N LEU A 86 -16.00 0.32 5.55
CA LEU A 86 -15.17 -0.53 6.39
C LEU A 86 -16.06 -1.59 7.04
N THR A 87 -15.59 -2.84 7.07
CA THR A 87 -16.16 -3.87 7.93
C THR A 87 -15.54 -3.70 9.31
N ASP A 88 -16.35 -3.79 10.37
CA ASP A 88 -15.91 -3.75 11.77
C ASP A 88 -14.85 -4.82 12.08
#